data_AF-A0A0L8GCM4-F1
#
_entry.id   AF-A0A0L8GCM4-F1
#
_cell.length_a   1.000
_cell.length_b   1.000
_cell.length_c   1.000
_cell.angle_alpha   90.00
_cell.angle_beta   90.00
_cell.angle_gamma   90.00
#
_symmetry.space_group_name_H-M   'P 1'
#
loop_
_entity.id
_entity.type
_entity.pdbx_description
1 polymer ?
#
loop_
_entity_poly.entity_id
_entity_poly.type
_entity_poly.pdbx_seq_one_letter_code
_entity_poly.pdbx_strand_id
1 'polypeptide(L)'
;RFYDCSAQKIIDNYLILLEAKDCSANGIFSSIERFFTLHDIPFENLIRFASDNASVMIGQKWSVQALLKSKVPSLFIQGCVCHSMRICASKACSELPTF
;
A
#
# COMPACT_ATOMS: atom_id res chain seq x y z
N ARG A 1 5.70 -0.89 9.82
CA ARG A 1 7.16 -1.04 9.80
C ARG A 1 7.81 0.34 9.86
N PHE A 2 8.71 0.58 10.80
CA PHE A 2 9.49 1.82 10.89
C PHE A 2 10.89 1.51 11.43
N TYR A 3 11.82 2.44 11.27
CA TYR A 3 13.15 2.35 11.86
C TYR A 3 13.16 3.05 13.22
N ASP A 4 13.52 2.32 14.28
CA ASP A 4 13.71 2.86 15.62
C ASP A 4 15.18 3.25 15.80
N CYS A 5 15.43 4.55 15.91
CA CYS A 5 16.78 5.10 16.08
C CYS A 5 17.40 4.73 17.44
N SER A 6 16.61 4.60 18.49
CA SER A 6 17.09 4.26 19.83
C SER A 6 17.51 2.80 19.91
N ALA A 7 16.74 1.91 19.31
CA ALA A 7 17.06 0.47 19.25
C ALA A 7 17.93 0.07 18.04
N GLN A 8 18.23 1.03 17.14
CA GLN A 8 18.97 0.85 15.88
C GLN A 8 18.46 -0.33 15.05
N LYS A 9 17.14 -0.51 14.97
CA LYS A 9 16.54 -1.67 14.29
C LYS A 9 15.24 -1.32 13.61
N ILE A 10 14.89 -2.13 12.62
CA ILE A 10 13.57 -2.07 11.98
C ILE A 10 12.57 -2.79 12.90
N ILE A 11 11.46 -2.12 13.19
CA ILE A 11 10.37 -2.64 14.02
C ILE A 11 9.11 -2.79 13.18
N ASP A 12 8.44 -3.93 13.36
CA ASP A 12 7.14 -4.25 12.78
C ASP A 12 6.07 -4.29 13.85
N ASN A 13 5.27 -3.24 13.89
CA ASN A 13 4.10 -3.16 14.76
C ASN A 13 2.84 -3.05 13.91
N TYR A 14 1.80 -3.72 14.35
CA TYR A 14 0.44 -3.44 13.93
C TYR A 14 0.06 -2.05 14.45
N LEU A 15 -0.36 -1.16 13.53
CA LEU A 15 -0.69 0.21 13.87
C LEU A 15 -2.20 0.35 14.14
N ILE A 16 -3.02 -0.01 13.16
CA ILE A 16 -4.47 0.19 13.22
C ILE A 16 -5.20 -0.62 12.14
N LEU A 17 -6.47 -0.95 12.38
CA LEU A 17 -7.45 -1.27 11.34
C LEU A 17 -8.32 -0.04 11.15
N LEU A 18 -8.12 0.63 10.03
CA LEU A 18 -8.78 1.89 9.73
C LEU A 18 -9.96 1.64 8.81
N GLU A 19 -11.14 2.12 9.20
CA GLU A 19 -12.31 2.09 8.33
C GLU A 19 -12.12 3.07 7.15
N ALA A 20 -12.19 2.52 5.94
CA ALA A 20 -12.18 3.32 4.72
C ALA A 20 -13.55 3.99 4.56
N LYS A 21 -13.56 5.25 4.12
CA LYS A 21 -14.81 5.98 3.84
C LYS A 21 -15.66 5.25 2.79
N ASP A 22 -15.01 4.73 1.76
CA ASP A 22 -15.59 3.93 0.68
C ASP A 22 -14.48 3.16 -0.04
N CYS A 23 -14.84 2.36 -1.05
CA CYS A 23 -13.91 1.52 -1.81
C CYS A 23 -13.18 2.27 -2.94
N SER A 24 -13.29 3.60 -3.05
CA SER A 24 -12.57 4.40 -4.05
C SER A 24 -11.18 4.81 -3.55
N ALA A 25 -10.30 5.17 -4.48
CA ALA A 25 -8.97 5.65 -4.15
C ALA A 25 -9.01 6.90 -3.25
N ASN A 26 -9.93 7.82 -3.53
CA ASN A 26 -10.13 9.01 -2.73
C ASN A 26 -10.67 8.66 -1.34
N GLY A 27 -11.64 7.75 -1.23
CA GLY A 27 -12.19 7.33 0.06
C GLY A 27 -11.14 6.71 0.97
N ILE A 28 -10.32 5.82 0.42
CA ILE A 28 -9.20 5.17 1.14
C ILE A 28 -8.14 6.21 1.51
N PHE A 29 -7.70 7.03 0.56
CA PHE A 29 -6.69 8.06 0.80
C PHE A 29 -7.15 9.08 1.86
N SER A 30 -8.39 9.55 1.80
CA SER A 30 -8.92 10.50 2.78
C SER A 30 -9.00 9.90 4.18
N SER A 31 -9.30 8.60 4.32
CA SER A 31 -9.19 7.93 5.62
C SER A 31 -7.76 7.94 6.14
N ILE A 32 -6.77 7.57 5.29
CA ILE A 32 -5.35 7.59 5.65
C ILE A 32 -4.88 9.00 6.03
N GLU A 33 -5.20 9.99 5.21
CA GLU A 33 -4.85 11.39 5.44
C GLU A 33 -5.42 11.90 6.75
N ARG A 34 -6.70 11.65 7.01
CA ARG A 34 -7.34 12.01 8.27
C ARG A 34 -6.62 11.36 9.46
N PHE A 35 -6.25 10.09 9.37
CA PHE A 35 -5.51 9.42 10.44
C PHE A 35 -4.13 10.09 10.68
N PHE A 36 -3.36 10.35 9.64
CA PHE A 36 -2.05 11.00 9.76
C PHE A 36 -2.18 12.40 10.38
N THR A 37 -3.15 13.19 9.92
CA THR A 37 -3.40 14.54 10.45
C THR A 37 -3.87 14.52 11.91
N LEU A 38 -4.78 13.62 12.28
CA LEU A 38 -5.28 13.52 13.66
C LEU A 38 -4.21 13.13 14.68
N HIS A 39 -3.21 12.36 14.24
CA HIS A 39 -2.10 11.89 15.07
C HIS A 39 -0.81 12.70 14.91
N ASP A 40 -0.86 13.81 14.18
CA ASP A 40 0.30 14.66 13.88
C ASP A 40 1.50 13.85 13.34
N ILE A 41 1.22 12.91 12.43
CA ILE A 41 2.24 12.09 11.78
C ILE A 41 2.62 12.76 10.46
N PRO A 42 3.87 13.25 10.31
CA PRO A 42 4.35 13.83 9.06
C PRO A 42 4.30 12.80 7.93
N PHE A 43 3.78 13.21 6.78
CA PHE A 43 3.74 12.35 5.59
C PHE A 43 5.14 12.04 5.06
N GLU A 44 6.11 12.92 5.31
CA GLU A 44 7.51 12.79 4.94
C GLU A 44 8.17 11.56 5.59
N ASN A 45 7.60 11.06 6.70
CA ASN A 45 8.05 9.81 7.33
C ASN A 45 7.62 8.56 6.55
N LEU A 46 6.67 8.70 5.61
CA LEU A 46 6.22 7.61 4.76
C LEU A 46 7.24 7.38 3.63
N ILE A 47 8.11 6.41 3.83
CA ILE A 47 9.15 6.05 2.84
C ILE A 47 8.63 5.03 1.81
N ARG A 48 7.68 4.20 2.21
CA ARG A 48 7.16 3.09 1.39
C ARG A 48 5.67 2.87 1.58
N PHE A 49 4.98 2.65 0.47
CA PHE A 49 3.62 2.15 0.44
C PHE A 49 3.59 0.77 -0.23
N ALA A 50 3.05 -0.22 0.50
CA ALA A 50 2.88 -1.57 0.00
C ALA A 50 1.41 -1.98 0.08
N SER A 51 0.85 -2.51 -1.01
CA SER A 51 -0.55 -2.89 -1.10
C SER A 51 -0.75 -4.07 -2.05
N ASP A 52 -1.96 -4.63 -2.08
CA ASP A 52 -2.40 -5.48 -3.18
C ASP A 52 -2.23 -4.79 -4.55
N ASN A 53 -2.32 -5.59 -5.61
CA ASN A 53 -2.15 -5.10 -6.98
C ASN A 53 -3.45 -4.54 -7.60
N ALA A 54 -4.47 -4.22 -6.79
CA ALA A 54 -5.70 -3.66 -7.32
C ALA A 54 -5.45 -2.28 -7.94
N SER A 55 -6.16 -1.97 -9.03
CA SER A 55 -6.02 -0.69 -9.74
C SER A 55 -6.29 0.52 -8.84
N VAL A 56 -7.22 0.39 -7.90
CA VAL A 56 -7.53 1.43 -6.92
C VAL A 56 -6.36 1.73 -5.98
N MET A 57 -5.52 0.74 -5.67
CA MET A 57 -4.39 0.88 -4.75
C MET A 57 -3.11 1.29 -5.46
N ILE A 58 -2.79 0.62 -6.57
CA ILE A 58 -1.50 0.76 -7.28
C ILE A 58 -1.61 1.26 -8.73
N GLY A 59 -2.77 1.73 -9.17
CA GLY A 59 -2.94 2.29 -10.52
C GLY A 59 -2.08 3.55 -10.72
N GLN A 60 -1.62 3.85 -11.94
CA GLN A 60 -0.75 5.02 -12.16
C GLN A 60 -1.49 6.37 -12.07
N LYS A 61 -2.82 6.35 -12.22
CA LYS A 61 -3.69 7.53 -12.15
C LYS A 61 -4.88 7.20 -11.25
N TRP A 62 -5.37 8.20 -10.52
CA TRP A 62 -6.60 8.10 -9.71
C TRP A 62 -6.60 6.91 -8.72
N SER A 63 -5.44 6.62 -8.15
CA SER A 63 -5.24 5.52 -7.19
C SER A 63 -4.67 6.05 -5.88
N VAL A 64 -4.68 5.20 -4.84
CA VAL A 64 -4.06 5.53 -3.55
C VAL A 64 -2.57 5.82 -3.72
N GLN A 65 -1.82 5.05 -4.51
CA GLN A 65 -0.40 5.35 -4.76
C GLN A 65 -0.21 6.73 -5.43
N ALA A 66 -1.09 7.11 -6.35
CA ALA A 66 -0.95 8.35 -7.10
C ALA A 66 -1.23 9.56 -6.19
N LEU A 67 -2.23 9.43 -5.32
CA LEU A 67 -2.57 10.42 -4.30
C LEU A 67 -1.50 10.53 -3.21
N LEU A 68 -0.93 9.40 -2.76
CA LEU A 68 0.18 9.43 -1.80
C LEU A 68 1.44 10.04 -2.41
N LYS A 69 1.74 9.76 -3.69
CA LYS A 69 2.87 10.37 -4.40
C LYS A 69 2.72 11.86 -4.64
N SER A 70 1.50 12.38 -4.73
CA SER A 70 1.32 13.84 -4.85
C SER A 70 1.70 14.57 -3.55
N LYS A 71 1.59 13.91 -2.39
CA LYS A 71 2.10 14.42 -1.10
C LYS A 71 3.57 14.11 -0.88
N VAL A 72 4.02 12.91 -1.25
CA VAL A 72 5.38 12.42 -1.02
C VAL A 72 5.96 11.94 -2.35
N PRO A 73 6.55 12.83 -3.18
CA PRO A 73 7.05 12.46 -4.50
C PRO A 73 8.13 11.37 -4.49
N SER A 74 8.90 11.28 -3.39
CA SER A 74 9.94 10.27 -3.17
C SER A 74 9.43 8.90 -2.72
N LEU A 75 8.11 8.74 -2.54
CA LEU A 75 7.51 7.53 -2.00
C LEU A 75 7.76 6.31 -2.89
N PHE A 76 8.35 5.26 -2.31
CA PHE A 76 8.53 3.97 -2.98
C PHE A 76 7.24 3.16 -2.94
N ILE A 77 6.84 2.58 -4.08
CA ILE A 77 5.62 1.77 -4.17
C ILE A 77 5.98 0.31 -4.41
N GLN A 78 5.33 -0.58 -3.66
CA GLN A 78 5.52 -2.02 -3.77
C GLN A 78 4.19 -2.75 -3.88
N GLY A 79 3.97 -3.43 -5.00
CA GLY A 79 2.84 -4.36 -5.14
C GLY A 79 3.02 -5.62 -4.29
N CYS A 80 1.93 -6.36 -4.10
CA CYS A 80 1.91 -7.58 -3.32
C CYS A 80 2.54 -8.74 -4.10
N VAL A 81 3.66 -9.25 -3.61
CA VAL A 81 4.33 -10.42 -4.19
C VAL A 81 3.40 -11.64 -4.18
N CYS A 82 2.57 -11.82 -3.14
CA CYS A 82 1.61 -12.92 -3.06
C CYS A 82 0.56 -12.86 -4.17
N HIS A 83 0.09 -11.65 -4.51
CA HIS A 83 -0.84 -11.46 -5.62
C HIS A 83 -0.17 -11.83 -6.96
N SER A 84 1.05 -11.35 -7.19
CA SER A 84 1.82 -11.69 -8.39
C SER A 84 2.06 -13.20 -8.50
N MET A 85 2.48 -13.86 -7.42
CA MET A 85 2.70 -15.31 -7.39
C MET A 85 1.42 -16.08 -7.71
N ARG A 86 0.27 -15.65 -7.16
CA ARG A 86 -1.04 -16.25 -7.46
C ARG A 86 -1.37 -16.16 -8.94
N ILE A 87 -1.17 -14.99 -9.58
CA ILE A 87 -1.41 -14.81 -11.01
C ILE A 87 -0.52 -15.76 -11.82
N CYS A 88 0.78 -15.80 -11.50
CA CYS A 88 1.73 -16.68 -12.18
C CYS A 88 1.30 -18.16 -12.09
N ALA A 89 1.01 -18.63 -10.88
CA ALA A 89 0.58 -20.01 -10.66
C ALA A 89 -0.74 -20.32 -11.38
N SER A 90 -1.74 -19.44 -11.27
CA SER A 90 -3.03 -19.62 -11.94
C SER A 90 -2.87 -19.71 -13.45
N LYS A 91 -2.05 -18.83 -14.05
CA LYS A 91 -1.83 -18.83 -15.50
C LYS A 91 -1.08 -20.08 -15.94
N ALA A 92 -0.04 -20.49 -15.20
CA ALA A 92 0.69 -21.72 -15.49
C ALA A 92 -0.23 -22.96 -15.46
N CYS A 93 -1.12 -23.05 -14.47
CA CYS A 93 -2.09 -24.15 -14.40
C CYS A 93 -3.08 -24.15 -15.57
N SER A 94 -3.47 -22.98 -16.09
CA SER A 94 -4.36 -22.90 -17.26
C SER A 94 -3.72 -23.39 -18.57
N GLU A 95 -2.39 -23.48 -18.63
CA GLU A 95 -1.67 -23.98 -19.81
C GLU A 95 -1.37 -25.49 -19.71
N LEU A 96 -1.74 -26.16 -18.60
CA LEU A 96 -1.56 -27.60 -18.48
C LEU A 96 -2.52 -28.35 -19.42
N PRO A 97 -2.07 -29.42 -20.11
CA PRO A 97 -2.94 -30.22 -20.95
C PRO A 97 -4.04 -30.87 -20.10
N THR A 98 -5.28 -30.78 -20.57
CA THR A 98 -6.39 -31.54 -20.03
C THR A 98 -6.41 -32.91 -20.70
N PHE A 99 -6.34 -33.97 -19.91
CA PHE A 99 -6.54 -35.35 -20.36
C PHE A 99 -8.02 -35.68 -20.44
#